data_AF-A0A1D2WUJ4-F1
#
_entry.id   AF-A0A1D2WUJ4-F1
#
_cell.length_a   1.000
_cell.length_b   1.000
_cell.length_c   1.000
_cell.angle_alpha   90.00
_cell.angle_beta   90.00
_cell.angle_gamma   90.00
#
_symmetry.space_group_name_H-M   'P 1'
#
loop_
_entity.id
_entity.type
_entity.pdbx_description
1 polymer ?
#
loop_
_entity_poly.entity_id
_entity_poly.type
_entity_poly.pdbx_seq_one_letter_code
_entity_poly.pdbx_strand_id
1 'polypeptide(L)'
;MEPKNLIISLLLFICFSSENCSGAIINVDPGTSFNLTGSDDQNVINAAIQSANSGDTVQLESTTFHISSPIIMKSEVALKGNGIGATVIYCDDPGSNFATQNIINCNGITDIEISNFLIDGSWGSLSKMYAASNKCREHEKRVYLSGCSNVVIHDLKMQYSA
;
A
#
# COMPACT_ATOMS: atom_id res chain seq x y z
N MET A 1 -26.25 47.77 50.99
CA MET A 1 -25.77 47.99 49.61
C MET A 1 -24.60 47.05 49.42
N GLU A 2 -24.80 45.96 48.69
CA GLU A 2 -23.84 44.85 48.54
C GLU A 2 -22.74 45.15 47.51
N PRO A 3 -21.54 44.55 47.65
CA PRO A 3 -20.51 44.60 46.63
C PRO A 3 -20.79 43.59 45.51
N LYS A 4 -20.80 44.05 44.25
CA LYS A 4 -20.99 43.21 43.06
C LYS A 4 -19.67 42.51 42.70
N ASN A 5 -19.61 41.19 42.88
CA ASN A 5 -18.56 40.34 42.35
C ASN A 5 -18.65 40.28 40.81
N LEU A 6 -17.68 40.89 40.13
CA LEU A 6 -17.53 40.82 38.67
C LEU A 6 -16.69 39.58 38.33
N ILE A 7 -17.34 38.46 38.00
CA ILE A 7 -16.67 37.28 37.44
C ILE A 7 -16.35 37.59 35.97
N ILE A 8 -15.07 37.86 35.69
CA ILE A 8 -14.53 37.95 34.33
C ILE A 8 -14.44 36.51 33.80
N SER A 9 -15.48 36.08 33.08
CA SER A 9 -15.48 34.82 32.34
C SER A 9 -14.61 35.00 31.10
N LEU A 10 -13.34 34.61 31.21
CA LEU A 10 -12.43 34.48 30.07
C LEU A 10 -12.81 33.20 29.32
N LEU A 11 -13.76 33.29 28.39
CA LEU A 11 -14.01 32.27 27.38
C LEU A 11 -12.80 32.22 26.45
N LEU A 12 -11.83 31.36 26.76
CA LEU A 12 -10.87 30.87 25.77
C LEU A 12 -11.65 30.05 24.74
N PHE A 13 -12.11 30.71 23.70
CA PHE A 13 -12.56 30.07 22.48
C PHE A 13 -11.29 29.58 21.76
N ILE A 14 -10.74 28.46 22.23
CA ILE A 14 -9.77 27.69 21.44
C ILE A 14 -10.58 27.15 20.27
N CYS A 15 -10.58 27.90 19.17
CA CYS A 15 -10.85 27.33 17.87
C CYS A 15 -9.81 26.23 17.68
N PHE A 16 -10.18 25.00 18.03
CA PHE A 16 -9.56 23.85 17.41
C PHE A 16 -9.88 23.99 15.93
N SER A 17 -8.95 24.61 15.19
CA SER A 17 -8.87 24.41 13.76
C SER A 17 -8.68 22.92 13.59
N SER A 18 -9.78 22.20 13.38
CA SER A 18 -9.76 20.90 12.74
C SER A 18 -9.24 21.17 11.34
N GLU A 19 -7.91 21.23 11.20
CA GLU A 19 -7.28 20.97 9.93
C GLU A 19 -7.84 19.61 9.52
N ASN A 20 -8.69 19.61 8.50
CA ASN A 20 -8.94 18.41 7.73
C ASN A 20 -7.60 18.11 7.07
N CYS A 21 -6.68 17.53 7.85
CA CYS A 21 -5.37 17.15 7.39
C CYS A 21 -5.60 15.89 6.57
N SER A 22 -6.04 16.09 5.32
CA SER A 22 -5.83 15.09 4.29
C SER A 22 -4.32 14.92 4.23
N GLY A 23 -3.81 13.71 4.47
CA GLY A 23 -2.38 13.47 4.39
C GLY A 23 -1.82 13.79 3.01
N ALA A 24 -0.51 13.96 2.96
CA ALA A 24 0.21 14.30 1.75
C ALA A 24 0.14 13.17 0.73
N ILE A 25 0.27 13.54 -0.55
CA ILE A 25 0.45 12.58 -1.64
C ILE A 25 1.95 12.46 -1.92
N ILE A 26 2.47 11.23 -1.84
CA ILE A 26 3.85 10.88 -2.18
C ILE A 26 3.79 10.11 -3.50
N ASN A 27 4.14 10.78 -4.61
CA ASN A 27 4.17 10.16 -5.92
C ASN A 27 5.39 9.25 -6.06
N VAL A 28 5.18 8.08 -6.66
CA VAL A 28 6.20 7.07 -6.89
C VAL A 28 6.24 6.73 -8.38
N ASP A 29 7.38 7.08 -9.00
CA ASP A 29 7.77 6.60 -10.31
C ASP A 29 8.59 5.29 -10.19
N PRO A 30 8.65 4.46 -11.24
CA PRO A 30 9.58 3.33 -11.29
C PRO A 30 11.02 3.79 -11.10
N GLY A 31 11.84 2.95 -10.47
CA GLY A 31 13.26 3.23 -10.32
C GLY A 31 13.92 3.39 -11.70
N THR A 32 14.72 4.44 -11.90
CA THR A 32 15.38 4.73 -13.19
C THR A 32 16.42 3.69 -13.63
N SER A 33 16.59 2.57 -12.90
CA SER A 33 17.46 1.49 -13.33
C SER A 33 16.72 0.53 -14.27
N PHE A 34 16.48 0.97 -15.51
CA PHE A 34 16.25 0.09 -16.66
C PHE A 34 17.51 -0.76 -16.93
N ASN A 35 17.87 -1.63 -16.00
CA ASN A 35 18.74 -2.76 -16.26
C ASN A 35 17.85 -3.87 -16.82
N LEU A 36 18.33 -4.55 -17.86
CA LEU A 36 17.70 -5.76 -18.44
C LEU A 36 17.60 -6.94 -17.44
N THR A 37 17.95 -6.71 -16.17
CA THR A 37 17.82 -7.58 -15.01
C THR A 37 16.92 -6.99 -13.90
N GLY A 38 16.10 -5.97 -14.20
CA GLY A 38 15.07 -5.38 -13.34
C GLY A 38 15.57 -4.27 -12.40
N SER A 39 15.03 -3.05 -12.51
CA SER A 39 14.84 -2.22 -11.32
C SER A 39 13.85 -2.96 -10.45
N ASP A 40 14.22 -3.24 -9.21
CA ASP A 40 13.25 -3.77 -8.28
C ASP A 40 12.51 -2.58 -7.67
N ASP A 41 11.37 -2.25 -8.28
CA ASP A 41 10.59 -1.07 -7.96
C ASP A 41 9.96 -1.17 -6.56
N GLN A 42 9.93 -2.37 -5.99
CA GLN A 42 9.47 -2.59 -4.62
C GLN A 42 10.30 -1.78 -3.61
N ASN A 43 11.56 -1.49 -3.90
CA ASN A 43 12.45 -0.75 -3.00
C ASN A 43 12.03 0.71 -2.93
N VAL A 44 11.67 1.29 -4.08
CA VAL A 44 11.18 2.67 -4.16
C VAL A 44 9.80 2.78 -3.53
N ILE A 45 8.90 1.84 -3.82
CA ILE A 45 7.56 1.77 -3.22
C ILE A 45 7.66 1.62 -1.70
N ASN A 46 8.46 0.67 -1.21
CA ASN A 46 8.64 0.45 0.23
C ASN A 46 9.30 1.66 0.90
N ALA A 47 10.29 2.29 0.27
CA ALA A 47 10.89 3.52 0.80
C ALA A 47 9.85 4.64 0.96
N ALA A 48 8.99 4.83 -0.04
CA ALA A 48 7.89 5.79 0.02
C ALA A 48 6.93 5.47 1.17
N ILE A 49 6.46 4.22 1.29
CA ILE A 49 5.59 3.77 2.39
C ILE A 49 6.23 3.99 3.77
N GLN A 50 7.52 3.66 3.92
CA GLN A 50 8.21 3.84 5.20
C GLN A 50 8.41 5.32 5.56
N SER A 51 8.63 6.17 4.56
CA SER A 51 8.78 7.63 4.74
C SER A 51 7.45 8.36 4.98
N ALA A 52 6.32 7.76 4.59
CA ALA A 52 4.99 8.33 4.73
C ALA A 52 4.59 8.50 6.19
N ASN A 53 3.91 9.60 6.50
CA ASN A 53 3.29 9.86 7.79
C ASN A 53 1.89 9.25 7.86
N SER A 54 1.32 9.19 9.07
CA SER A 54 -0.09 8.82 9.24
C SER A 54 -1.00 9.76 8.44
N GLY A 55 -1.92 9.18 7.69
CA GLY A 55 -2.85 9.84 6.78
C GLY A 55 -2.34 10.01 5.35
N ASP A 56 -1.05 9.80 5.08
CA ASP A 56 -0.46 10.00 3.76
C ASP A 56 -0.91 8.93 2.75
N THR A 57 -0.90 9.32 1.48
CA THR A 57 -1.14 8.43 0.34
C THR A 57 0.14 8.28 -0.48
N VAL A 58 0.62 7.05 -0.63
CA VAL A 58 1.62 6.66 -1.62
C VAL A 58 0.91 6.41 -2.95
N GLN A 59 1.13 7.31 -3.91
CA GLN A 59 0.49 7.28 -5.22
C GLN A 59 1.46 6.73 -6.26
N LEU A 60 1.14 5.56 -6.80
CA LEU A 60 1.88 4.94 -7.89
C LEU A 60 1.46 5.55 -9.22
N GLU A 61 2.44 5.87 -10.07
CA GLU A 61 2.22 6.44 -11.40
C GLU A 61 1.57 5.46 -12.38
N SER A 62 1.10 5.97 -13.52
CA SER A 62 0.42 5.19 -14.57
C SER A 62 1.42 4.40 -15.42
N THR A 63 1.96 3.32 -14.87
CA THR A 63 2.96 2.45 -15.51
C THR A 63 2.98 1.05 -14.91
N THR A 64 3.87 0.19 -15.43
CA THR A 64 4.21 -1.10 -14.85
C THR A 64 5.39 -0.97 -13.90
N PHE A 65 5.20 -1.37 -12.66
CA PHE A 65 6.22 -1.53 -11.64
C PHE A 65 6.64 -3.00 -11.58
N HIS A 66 7.91 -3.26 -11.84
CA HIS A 66 8.51 -4.58 -11.78
C HIS A 66 9.02 -4.85 -10.37
N ILE A 67 8.54 -5.94 -9.75
CA ILE A 67 8.90 -6.29 -8.37
C ILE A 67 9.39 -7.74 -8.26
N SER A 68 10.39 -7.95 -7.41
CA SER A 68 10.97 -9.26 -7.10
C SER A 68 10.81 -9.62 -5.61
N SER A 69 10.17 -8.76 -4.82
CA SER A 69 9.91 -9.00 -3.40
C SER A 69 8.64 -8.27 -2.92
N PRO A 70 8.13 -8.60 -1.72
CA PRO A 70 6.88 -8.04 -1.22
C PRO A 70 6.90 -6.51 -1.03
N ILE A 71 5.74 -5.89 -1.29
CA ILE A 71 5.41 -4.54 -0.82
C ILE A 71 4.95 -4.63 0.63
N ILE A 72 5.58 -3.87 1.53
CA ILE A 72 5.35 -3.92 2.98
C ILE A 72 4.56 -2.68 3.41
N MET A 73 3.29 -2.88 3.75
CA MET A 73 2.41 -1.80 4.20
C MET A 73 2.74 -1.33 5.63
N LYS A 74 2.36 -0.09 5.93
CA LYS A 74 2.49 0.58 7.24
C LYS A 74 1.11 1.06 7.69
N SER A 75 0.85 1.11 9.00
CA SER A 75 -0.42 1.65 9.51
C SER A 75 -0.67 3.07 9.03
N GLU A 76 -1.95 3.42 8.86
CA GLU A 76 -2.42 4.77 8.54
C GLU A 76 -1.93 5.30 7.19
N VAL A 77 -1.44 4.43 6.30
CA VAL A 77 -0.95 4.78 4.96
C VAL A 77 -1.83 4.14 3.90
N ALA A 78 -2.20 4.94 2.89
CA ALA A 78 -2.86 4.44 1.69
C ALA A 78 -1.84 4.15 0.58
N LEU A 79 -1.99 3.04 -0.13
CA LEU A 79 -1.28 2.72 -1.37
C LEU A 79 -2.27 2.74 -2.53
N LYS A 80 -2.13 3.70 -3.44
CA LYS A 80 -3.06 3.91 -4.55
C LYS A 80 -2.36 3.89 -5.90
N GLY A 81 -3.01 3.32 -6.91
CA GLY A 81 -2.62 3.48 -8.30
C GLY A 81 -3.49 4.49 -9.03
N ASN A 82 -3.30 4.62 -10.33
CA ASN A 82 -4.04 5.53 -11.20
C ASN A 82 -5.17 4.85 -12.01
N GLY A 83 -5.42 3.56 -11.79
CA GLY A 83 -6.45 2.81 -12.50
C GLY A 83 -6.09 1.35 -12.71
N ILE A 84 -7.10 0.48 -12.72
CA ILE A 84 -6.94 -0.91 -13.18
C ILE A 84 -6.47 -0.89 -14.65
N GLY A 85 -5.24 -1.37 -14.89
CA GLY A 85 -4.61 -1.40 -16.20
C GLY A 85 -3.82 -0.14 -16.57
N ALA A 86 -3.97 0.95 -15.81
CA ALA A 86 -3.09 2.13 -15.90
C ALA A 86 -1.86 1.96 -15.01
N THR A 87 -2.05 1.48 -13.78
CA THR A 87 -0.98 1.09 -12.88
C THR A 87 -0.97 -0.43 -12.74
N VAL A 88 0.20 -1.05 -12.95
CA VAL A 88 0.40 -2.50 -12.86
C VAL A 88 1.56 -2.82 -11.93
N ILE A 89 1.34 -3.66 -10.93
CA ILE A 89 2.39 -4.35 -10.18
C ILE A 89 2.64 -5.68 -10.89
N TYR A 90 3.82 -5.86 -11.46
CA TYR A 90 4.23 -7.07 -12.17
C TYR A 90 5.28 -7.84 -11.37
N CYS A 91 5.02 -9.10 -11.07
CA CYS A 91 5.93 -9.95 -10.31
C CYS A 91 6.97 -10.61 -11.20
N ASP A 92 8.23 -10.17 -11.12
CA ASP A 92 9.33 -10.83 -11.83
C ASP A 92 9.66 -12.19 -11.19
N ASP A 93 9.95 -13.17 -12.05
CA ASP A 93 10.28 -14.56 -11.71
C ASP A 93 9.47 -15.11 -10.51
N PRO A 94 8.14 -15.22 -10.64
CA PRO A 94 7.28 -15.50 -9.49
C PRO A 94 7.50 -16.89 -8.89
N GLY A 95 8.03 -17.82 -9.69
CA GLY A 95 8.43 -19.16 -9.24
C GLY A 95 9.55 -19.15 -8.22
N SER A 96 10.48 -18.21 -8.30
CA SER A 96 11.57 -18.05 -7.34
C SER A 96 11.21 -17.05 -6.24
N ASN A 97 10.68 -15.90 -6.63
CA ASN A 97 10.56 -14.71 -5.77
C ASN A 97 9.32 -14.74 -4.86
N PHE A 98 8.23 -15.31 -5.36
CA PHE A 98 6.91 -15.27 -4.73
C PHE A 98 6.34 -16.67 -4.42
N ALA A 99 7.15 -17.73 -4.52
CA ALA A 99 6.70 -19.09 -4.16
C ALA A 99 6.40 -19.26 -2.66
N THR A 100 7.04 -18.44 -1.81
CA THR A 100 6.88 -18.50 -0.34
C THR A 100 6.60 -17.13 0.25
N GLN A 101 6.17 -16.15 -0.54
CA GLN A 101 5.94 -14.78 -0.10
C GLN A 101 4.69 -14.19 -0.74
N ASN A 102 4.05 -13.28 -0.01
CA ASN A 102 2.89 -12.53 -0.49
C ASN A 102 3.35 -11.32 -1.33
N ILE A 103 2.55 -10.88 -2.29
CA ILE A 103 2.92 -9.72 -3.13
C ILE A 103 2.82 -8.41 -2.32
N ILE A 104 1.72 -8.24 -1.59
CA ILE A 104 1.52 -7.15 -0.62
C ILE A 104 1.33 -7.78 0.75
N ASN A 105 2.11 -7.34 1.73
CA ASN A 105 2.15 -7.90 3.07
C ASN A 105 1.69 -6.87 4.11
N CYS A 106 0.64 -7.22 4.85
CA CYS A 106 0.10 -6.45 5.96
C CYS A 106 0.04 -7.34 7.22
N ASN A 107 0.76 -6.96 8.27
CA ASN A 107 0.84 -7.75 9.50
C ASN A 107 0.76 -6.85 10.74
N GLY A 108 -0.33 -6.96 11.50
CA GLY A 108 -0.53 -6.21 12.74
C GLY A 108 -0.66 -4.69 12.54
N ILE A 109 -1.15 -4.24 11.38
CA ILE A 109 -1.28 -2.81 11.04
C ILE A 109 -2.75 -2.39 10.95
N THR A 110 -3.01 -1.09 11.09
CA THR A 110 -4.37 -0.54 11.14
C THR A 110 -4.54 0.61 10.16
N ASP A 111 -5.79 0.89 9.79
CA ASP A 111 -6.17 2.11 9.07
C ASP A 111 -5.48 2.27 7.70
N ILE A 112 -5.47 1.19 6.92
CA ILE A 112 -4.82 1.17 5.60
C ILE A 112 -5.83 1.12 4.46
N GLU A 113 -5.44 1.66 3.31
CA GLU A 113 -6.16 1.53 2.05
C GLU A 113 -5.23 0.97 0.96
N ILE A 114 -5.70 0.00 0.18
CA ILE A 114 -5.00 -0.51 -1.01
C ILE A 114 -5.98 -0.47 -2.18
N SER A 115 -5.72 0.38 -3.18
CA SER A 115 -6.72 0.60 -4.24
C SER A 115 -6.18 1.03 -5.60
N ASN A 116 -7.00 0.84 -6.63
CA ASN A 116 -6.87 1.45 -7.96
C ASN A 116 -5.67 1.00 -8.82
N PHE A 117 -5.34 -0.29 -8.81
CA PHE A 117 -4.31 -0.86 -9.71
C PHE A 117 -4.55 -2.34 -10.04
N LEU A 118 -3.72 -2.86 -10.95
CA LEU A 118 -3.65 -4.28 -11.29
C LEU A 118 -2.46 -4.93 -10.58
N ILE A 119 -2.66 -6.11 -10.00
CA ILE A 119 -1.57 -7.04 -9.64
C ILE A 119 -1.53 -8.16 -10.67
N ASP A 120 -0.46 -8.19 -11.48
CA ASP A 120 -0.13 -9.32 -12.35
C ASP A 120 0.92 -10.20 -11.66
N GLY A 121 0.49 -11.40 -11.28
CA GLY A 121 1.37 -12.33 -10.59
C GLY A 121 2.41 -13.00 -11.49
N SER A 122 2.42 -12.72 -12.80
CA SER A 122 3.32 -13.30 -13.80
C SER A 122 3.35 -14.82 -13.91
N TRP A 123 2.43 -15.51 -13.25
CA TRP A 123 2.33 -16.97 -13.36
C TRP A 123 1.79 -17.31 -14.75
N GLY A 124 2.56 -18.04 -15.56
CA GLY A 124 2.12 -18.45 -16.89
C GLY A 124 0.92 -19.42 -16.92
N SER A 125 0.45 -19.88 -15.75
CA SER A 125 -0.87 -20.50 -15.56
C SER A 125 -1.20 -20.65 -14.08
N LEU A 126 -2.49 -20.82 -13.75
CA LEU A 126 -2.94 -21.16 -12.41
C LEU A 126 -2.32 -22.47 -11.90
N SER A 127 -2.15 -23.47 -12.77
CA SER A 127 -1.52 -24.75 -12.41
C SER A 127 -0.05 -24.60 -12.04
N LYS A 128 0.70 -23.70 -12.72
CA LYS A 128 2.10 -23.40 -12.35
C LYS A 128 2.18 -22.71 -10.99
N MET A 129 1.26 -21.79 -10.72
CA MET A 129 1.14 -21.13 -9.41
C MET A 129 0.89 -22.15 -8.29
N TYR A 130 -0.09 -23.04 -8.46
CA TYR A 130 -0.37 -24.10 -7.48
C TYR A 130 0.74 -25.14 -7.34
N ALA A 131 1.48 -25.43 -8.42
CA ALA A 131 2.59 -26.37 -8.36
C ALA A 131 3.75 -25.82 -7.53
N ALA A 132 4.02 -24.51 -7.65
CA ALA A 132 5.03 -23.82 -6.86
C ALA A 132 4.64 -23.73 -5.38
N SER A 133 3.34 -23.61 -5.09
CA SER A 133 2.81 -23.42 -3.74
C SER A 133 2.72 -24.68 -2.88
N ASN A 134 3.06 -25.86 -3.43
CA ASN A 134 3.11 -27.15 -2.75
C ASN A 134 4.09 -27.25 -1.56
N LYS A 135 4.72 -26.16 -1.12
CA LYS A 135 5.59 -26.13 0.06
C LYS A 135 5.02 -25.45 1.30
N CYS A 136 4.08 -24.50 1.21
CA CYS A 136 3.39 -23.90 2.38
C CYS A 136 2.16 -23.12 1.90
N ARG A 137 0.94 -23.59 2.21
CA ARG A 137 -0.36 -23.04 1.74
C ARG A 137 -0.71 -21.63 2.25
N GLU A 138 0.19 -20.98 2.97
CA GLU A 138 -0.06 -19.70 3.64
C GLU A 138 0.46 -18.48 2.86
N HIS A 139 1.28 -18.69 1.82
CA HIS A 139 1.98 -17.63 1.08
C HIS A 139 1.43 -17.34 -0.32
N GLU A 140 0.26 -17.87 -0.66
CA GLU A 140 -0.38 -17.64 -1.97
C GLU A 140 -1.21 -16.35 -2.03
N LYS A 141 -1.20 -15.54 -0.96
CA LYS A 141 -2.06 -14.35 -0.91
C LYS A 141 -1.34 -13.21 -1.60
N ARG A 142 -1.87 -12.81 -2.75
CA ARG A 142 -1.42 -11.58 -3.42
C ARG A 142 -1.50 -10.39 -2.45
N VAL A 143 -2.56 -10.31 -1.65
CA VAL A 143 -2.64 -9.39 -0.51
C VAL A 143 -2.84 -10.21 0.76
N TYR A 144 -1.86 -10.19 1.65
CA TYR A 144 -1.92 -10.85 2.95
C TYR A 144 -2.29 -9.87 4.04
N LEU A 145 -3.35 -10.22 4.78
CA LEU A 145 -3.81 -9.50 5.96
C LEU A 145 -3.77 -10.47 7.14
N SER A 146 -2.97 -10.14 8.16
CA SER A 146 -2.94 -10.86 9.44
C SER A 146 -2.94 -9.88 10.60
N GLY A 147 -3.82 -10.09 11.57
CA GLY A 147 -3.94 -9.21 12.75
C GLY A 147 -4.23 -7.74 12.42
N CYS A 148 -4.72 -7.42 11.22
CA CYS A 148 -4.99 -6.05 10.79
C CYS A 148 -6.43 -5.62 11.18
N SER A 149 -6.64 -4.32 11.37
CA SER A 149 -7.97 -3.73 11.61
C SER A 149 -8.16 -2.46 10.76
N ASN A 150 -9.43 -2.11 10.49
CA ASN A 150 -9.80 -0.99 9.63
C ASN A 150 -9.04 -0.98 8.28
N VAL A 151 -9.20 -2.07 7.52
CA VAL A 151 -8.55 -2.25 6.22
C VAL A 151 -9.57 -2.03 5.11
N VAL A 152 -9.23 -1.17 4.15
CA VAL A 152 -10.06 -0.91 2.97
C VAL A 152 -9.32 -1.39 1.70
N ILE A 153 -9.97 -2.23 0.91
CA ILE A 153 -9.45 -2.71 -0.38
C ILE A 153 -10.54 -2.58 -1.42
N HIS A 154 -10.29 -1.83 -2.49
CA HIS A 154 -11.25 -1.63 -3.59
C HIS A 154 -10.52 -1.30 -4.89
N ASP A 155 -11.24 -1.40 -6.02
CA ASP A 155 -10.69 -1.09 -7.35
C ASP A 155 -9.37 -1.81 -7.66
N LEU A 156 -9.26 -3.05 -7.18
CA LEU A 156 -8.08 -3.90 -7.29
C LEU A 156 -8.41 -5.09 -8.19
N LYS A 157 -7.66 -5.26 -9.28
CA LYS A 157 -7.71 -6.46 -10.11
C LYS A 157 -6.51 -7.34 -9.83
N MET A 158 -6.72 -8.65 -9.79
CA MET A 158 -5.66 -9.65 -9.63
C MET A 158 -5.75 -10.68 -10.76
N GLN A 159 -4.70 -10.83 -11.57
CA GLN A 159 -4.62 -11.84 -12.64
C GLN A 159 -3.29 -12.62 -12.66
N TYR A 160 -3.29 -13.83 -13.19
CA TYR A 160 -2.06 -14.48 -13.65
C TYR A 160 -1.75 -13.97 -15.08
N SER A 161 -0.51 -14.07 -15.53
CA SER A 161 -0.15 -13.55 -16.86
C SER A 161 -0.86 -14.35 -17.95
N ALA A 162 -1.40 -13.62 -18.94
CA ALA A 162 -2.07 -14.17 -20.11
C ALA A 162 -1.10 -14.85 -21.08
#